data_AF-A0A392PLM4-F1
#
_entry.id   AF-A0A392PLM4-F1
#
_cell.length_a   1.000
_cell.length_b   1.000
_cell.length_c   1.000
_cell.angle_alpha   90.00
_cell.angle_beta   90.00
_cell.angle_gamma   90.00
#
_symmetry.space_group_name_H-M   'P 1'
#
loop_
_entity.id
_entity.type
_entity.pdbx_description
1 polymer ?
#
loop_
_entity_poly.entity_id
_entity_poly.type
_entity_poly.pdbx_seq_one_letter_code
_entity_poly.pdbx_strand_id
1 'polypeptide(L)'
;MLDINLFREDKEDKGHKCDPERIRESQRRRFASVEVVDEIINLDKEWRKRQYELDNLRKEINKINKEVSKLKRAGEDATKLIADSEETKKKIAEKEVEAKETLS
;
A
#
# COMPACT_ATOMS: atom_id res chain seq x y z
N MET A 1 -3.40 14.44 -18.06
CA MET A 1 -3.64 13.57 -16.89
C MET A 1 -3.32 14.41 -15.65
N LEU A 2 -4.24 14.52 -14.69
CA LEU A 2 -3.96 15.23 -13.43
C LEU A 2 -3.01 14.37 -12.58
N ASP A 3 -2.10 15.01 -11.85
CA ASP A 3 -1.18 14.31 -10.96
C ASP A 3 -1.95 13.82 -9.72
N ILE A 4 -1.85 12.52 -9.41
CA ILE A 4 -2.47 11.89 -8.24
C ILE A 4 -2.01 12.55 -6.93
N ASN A 5 -0.81 13.15 -6.92
CA ASN A 5 -0.30 13.87 -5.76
C ASN A 5 -1.15 15.07 -5.39
N LEU A 6 -1.84 15.71 -6.35
CA LEU A 6 -2.71 16.86 -6.09
C LEU A 6 -3.97 16.50 -5.27
N PHE A 7 -4.33 15.22 -5.23
CA PHE A 7 -5.47 14.71 -4.47
C PHE A 7 -5.10 14.35 -3.02
N ARG A 8 -3.81 14.41 -2.64
CA ARG A 8 -3.34 13.96 -1.33
C ARG A 8 -3.23 15.14 -0.36
N GLU A 9 -4.15 15.23 0.60
CA GLU A 9 -4.15 16.25 1.68
C GLU A 9 -2.92 16.13 2.59
N ASP A 10 -2.42 14.91 2.80
CA ASP A 10 -1.37 14.62 3.79
C ASP A 10 0.07 14.75 3.27
N LYS A 11 0.27 15.08 1.98
CA LYS A 11 1.61 15.23 1.38
C LYS A 11 1.93 16.70 1.11
N GLU A 12 2.74 17.30 1.96
CA GLU A 12 3.55 18.46 1.59
C GLU A 12 4.80 17.97 0.86
N ASP A 13 4.73 17.79 -0.46
CA ASP A 13 5.93 17.50 -1.26
C ASP A 13 6.42 18.80 -1.92
N LYS A 14 7.60 19.27 -1.48
CA LYS A 14 8.44 20.26 -2.16
C LYS A 14 7.71 21.53 -2.67
N GLY A 15 6.97 22.21 -1.80
CA GLY A 15 6.48 23.56 -2.09
C GLY A 15 5.24 23.65 -3.00
N HIS A 16 4.61 22.53 -3.36
CA HIS A 16 3.30 22.54 -4.00
C HIS A 16 2.20 22.25 -2.97
N LYS A 17 1.34 23.26 -2.73
CA LYS A 17 0.18 23.15 -1.84
C LYS A 17 -0.82 22.19 -2.47
N CYS A 18 -0.87 20.95 -1.97
CA CYS A 18 -1.83 19.94 -2.40
C CYS A 18 -3.18 20.27 -1.75
N ASP A 19 -3.98 21.09 -2.43
CA ASP A 19 -5.34 21.44 -2.01
C ASP A 19 -6.35 20.69 -2.91
N PRO A 20 -6.83 19.49 -2.51
CA PRO A 20 -7.92 18.82 -3.24
C PRO A 20 -9.18 19.68 -3.31
N GLU A 21 -9.40 20.59 -2.36
CA GLU A 21 -10.42 21.64 -2.42
C GLU A 21 -10.36 22.49 -3.70
N ARG A 22 -9.16 22.82 -4.19
CA ARG A 22 -9.01 23.56 -5.46
C ARG A 22 -9.44 22.73 -6.66
N ILE A 23 -9.25 21.40 -6.59
CA ILE A 23 -9.72 20.47 -7.63
C ILE A 23 -11.25 20.35 -7.57
N ARG A 24 -11.82 20.20 -6.37
CA ARG A 24 -13.28 20.20 -6.15
C ARG A 24 -13.91 21.47 -6.71
N GLU A 25 -13.32 22.63 -6.43
CA GLU A 25 -13.79 23.92 -6.96
C GLU A 25 -13.65 24.02 -8.49
N SER A 26 -12.54 23.56 -9.06
CA SER A 26 -12.33 23.51 -10.51
C SER A 26 -13.37 22.62 -11.21
N GLN A 27 -13.69 21.45 -10.63
CA GLN A 27 -14.74 20.56 -11.13
C GLN A 27 -16.12 21.22 -11.06
N ARG A 28 -16.44 21.87 -9.93
CA ARG A 28 -17.70 22.61 -9.75
C ARG A 28 -17.87 23.72 -10.78
N ARG A 29 -16.81 24.50 -11.05
CA ARG A 29 -16.80 25.56 -12.06
C ARG A 29 -16.98 25.03 -13.49
N ARG A 30 -16.65 23.77 -13.73
CA ARG A 30 -16.81 23.08 -15.03
C ARG A 30 -18.10 22.24 -15.11
N PHE A 31 -18.96 22.32 -14.11
CA PHE A 31 -20.17 21.47 -13.99
C PHE A 31 -19.86 19.96 -14.01
N ALA A 32 -18.65 19.58 -13.59
CA ALA A 32 -18.25 18.19 -13.45
C ALA A 32 -18.56 17.68 -12.04
N SER A 33 -18.72 16.35 -11.90
CA SER A 33 -18.96 15.75 -10.59
C SER A 33 -17.73 15.88 -9.69
N VAL A 34 -17.98 16.42 -8.50
CA VAL A 34 -16.98 16.54 -7.42
C VAL A 34 -16.80 15.20 -6.71
N GLU A 35 -17.80 14.31 -6.77
CA GLU A 35 -17.78 12.99 -6.13
C GLU A 35 -16.65 12.12 -6.68
N VAL A 36 -16.31 12.27 -7.96
CA VAL A 36 -15.17 11.59 -8.59
C VAL A 36 -13.84 11.96 -7.91
N VAL A 37 -13.71 13.20 -7.42
CA VAL A 37 -12.51 13.64 -6.67
C VAL A 37 -12.43 12.89 -5.34
N ASP A 38 -13.57 12.74 -4.65
CA ASP A 38 -13.63 12.03 -3.37
C ASP A 38 -13.40 10.52 -3.54
N GLU A 39 -13.95 9.91 -4.59
CA GLU A 39 -13.69 8.52 -4.95
C GLU A 39 -12.19 8.28 -5.21
N ILE A 40 -11.54 9.15 -5.99
CA ILE A 40 -10.10 9.05 -6.27
C ILE A 40 -9.29 9.16 -4.97
N ILE A 41 -9.65 10.09 -4.07
CA ILE A 41 -8.98 10.25 -2.77
C ILE A 41 -9.12 8.98 -1.93
N ASN A 42 -10.32 8.40 -1.89
CA ASN A 42 -10.57 7.18 -1.12
C ASN A 42 -9.81 5.98 -1.68
N LEU A 43 -9.85 5.79 -3.01
CA LEU A 43 -9.09 4.74 -3.69
C LEU A 43 -7.58 4.90 -3.49
N ASP A 44 -7.04 6.12 -3.54
CA ASP A 44 -5.62 6.38 -3.24
C ASP A 44 -5.26 6.02 -1.79
N LYS A 45 -6.13 6.35 -0.82
CA LYS A 45 -5.94 6.00 0.59
C LYS A 45 -5.92 4.49 0.79
N GLU A 46 -6.88 3.77 0.19
CA GLU A 46 -6.93 2.31 0.25
C GLU A 46 -5.72 1.67 -0.41
N TRP A 47 -5.33 2.16 -1.60
CA TRP A 47 -4.15 1.68 -2.30
C TRP A 47 -2.87 1.87 -1.48
N ARG A 48 -2.66 3.06 -0.88
CA ARG A 48 -1.51 3.31 0.01
C ARG A 48 -1.52 2.43 1.26
N LYS A 49 -2.69 2.20 1.85
CA LYS A 49 -2.83 1.30 3.00
C LYS A 49 -2.46 -0.14 2.64
N ARG A 50 -2.98 -0.65 1.52
CA ARG A 50 -2.63 -1.99 1.00
C ARG A 50 -1.14 -2.11 0.68
N GLN A 51 -0.57 -1.08 0.06
CA GLN A 51 0.86 -1.02 -0.23
C GLN A 51 1.71 -1.07 1.05
N TYR A 52 1.31 -0.31 2.08
CA TYR A 52 1.98 -0.31 3.37
C TYR A 52 1.90 -1.68 4.08
N GLU A 53 0.72 -2.31 4.05
CA GLU A 53 0.54 -3.67 4.58
C GLU A 53 1.45 -4.68 3.85
N LEU A 54 1.53 -4.62 2.52
CA LEU A 54 2.42 -5.47 1.73
C LEU A 54 3.89 -5.24 2.08
N ASP A 55 4.33 -3.99 2.19
CA ASP A 55 5.71 -3.67 2.56
C ASP A 55 6.05 -4.14 3.99
N ASN A 56 5.10 -4.09 4.92
CA ASN A 56 5.28 -4.64 6.26
C ASN A 56 5.42 -6.17 6.24
N LEU A 57 4.56 -6.88 5.51
CA LEU A 57 4.66 -8.34 5.37
C LEU A 57 5.97 -8.77 4.70
N ARG A 58 6.44 -8.01 3.70
CA ARG A 58 7.76 -8.23 3.06
C ARG A 58 8.90 -8.02 4.06
N LYS A 59 8.82 -7.00 4.93
CA LYS A 59 9.81 -6.78 6.00
C LYS A 59 9.80 -7.93 7.01
N GLU A 60 8.63 -8.43 7.39
CA GLU A 60 8.51 -9.58 8.30
C GLU A 60 9.16 -10.84 7.72
N ILE A 61 8.86 -11.19 6.47
CA ILE A 61 9.50 -12.32 5.79
C ILE A 61 11.02 -12.17 5.75
N ASN A 62 11.51 -10.97 5.45
CA ASN A 62 12.96 -10.71 5.43
C ASN A 62 13.59 -10.86 6.82
N LYS A 63 12.86 -10.50 7.89
CA LYS A 63 13.30 -10.72 9.27
C LYS A 63 13.31 -12.22 9.60
N ILE A 64 12.24 -12.94 9.30
CA ILE A 64 12.13 -14.39 9.52
C ILE A 64 13.23 -15.12 8.76
N ASN A 65 13.49 -14.80 7.49
CA ASN A 65 14.56 -15.42 6.70
C ASN A 65 15.95 -15.19 7.30
N LYS A 66 16.20 -14.01 7.89
CA LYS A 66 17.45 -13.73 8.61
C LYS A 66 17.55 -14.57 9.88
N GLU A 67 16.47 -14.74 10.64
CA GLU A 67 16.43 -15.57 11.84
C GLU A 67 16.61 -17.06 11.51
N VAL A 68 15.92 -17.57 10.48
CA VAL A 68 16.11 -18.93 9.93
C VAL A 68 17.58 -19.16 9.55
N SER A 69 18.20 -18.20 8.86
CA SER A 69 19.61 -18.32 8.46
C SER A 69 20.55 -18.35 9.65
N LYS A 70 20.25 -17.61 10.74
CA LYS A 70 21.02 -17.64 11.99
C LYS A 70 20.88 -18.98 12.70
N LEU A 71 19.65 -19.49 12.86
CA LEU A 71 19.38 -20.76 13.53
C LEU A 71 19.98 -21.95 12.78
N LYS A 72 19.84 -21.99 11.44
CA LYS A 72 20.51 -23.00 10.61
C LYS A 72 22.03 -22.99 10.77
N ARG A 73 22.64 -21.83 10.95
CA ARG A 73 24.09 -21.71 11.21
C ARG A 73 24.45 -22.14 12.64
N ALA A 74 23.57 -21.90 13.61
CA ALA A 74 23.73 -22.35 14.99
C ALA A 74 23.46 -23.85 15.18
N GLY A 75 22.91 -24.54 14.17
CA GLY A 75 22.50 -25.95 14.28
C GLY A 75 21.18 -26.15 15.04
N GLU A 76 20.42 -25.07 15.26
CA GLU A 76 19.13 -25.10 15.94
C GLU A 76 17.97 -25.34 14.95
N ASP A 77 16.85 -25.85 15.47
CA ASP A 77 15.67 -26.16 14.69
C ASP A 77 14.95 -24.88 14.22
N ALA A 78 14.96 -24.66 12.90
CA ALA A 78 14.31 -23.53 12.25
C ALA A 78 12.97 -23.88 11.60
N THR A 79 12.44 -25.09 11.83
CA THR A 79 11.28 -25.64 11.09
C THR A 79 10.02 -24.78 11.31
N LYS A 80 9.83 -24.27 12.54
CA LYS A 80 8.71 -23.39 12.88
C LYS A 80 8.75 -22.07 12.10
N LEU A 81 9.91 -21.41 12.05
CA LEU A 81 10.08 -20.14 11.35
C LEU A 81 10.00 -20.30 9.82
N ILE A 82 10.39 -21.45 9.29
CA ILE A 82 10.19 -21.77 7.87
C ILE A 82 8.69 -21.88 7.57
N ALA A 83 7.91 -22.56 8.43
CA ALA A 83 6.47 -22.64 8.27
C ALA A 83 5.80 -21.26 8.36
N ASP A 84 6.19 -20.42 9.33
CA ASP A 84 5.68 -19.05 9.47
C ASP A 84 6.00 -18.18 8.24
N SER A 85 7.20 -18.35 7.64
CA SER A 85 7.58 -17.67 6.39
C SER A 85 6.70 -18.08 5.21
N GLU A 86 6.36 -19.36 5.08
CA GLU A 86 5.48 -19.85 4.01
C GLU A 86 4.04 -19.39 4.20
N GLU A 87 3.52 -19.38 5.42
CA GLU A 87 2.17 -18.87 5.71
C GLU A 87 2.08 -17.36 5.40
N THR A 88 3.11 -16.60 5.78
CA THR A 88 3.17 -15.15 5.51
C THR A 88 3.27 -14.89 4.00
N LYS A 89 4.02 -15.71 3.25
CA LYS A 89 4.07 -15.62 1.77
C LYS A 89 2.72 -15.90 1.13
N LYS A 90 1.94 -16.87 1.64
CA LYS A 90 0.58 -17.14 1.15
C LYS A 90 -0.34 -15.95 1.40
N LYS A 91 -0.32 -15.37 2.60
CA LYS A 91 -1.10 -14.16 2.93
C LYS A 91 -0.75 -12.97 2.04
N ILE A 92 0.53 -12.80 1.69
CA ILE A 92 0.96 -11.78 0.71
C ILE A 92 0.36 -12.07 -0.66
N ALA A 93 0.49 -13.30 -1.16
CA ALA A 93 -0.01 -13.67 -2.48
C ALA A 93 -1.54 -13.49 -2.59
N GLU A 94 -2.29 -13.89 -1.55
CA GLU A 94 -3.74 -13.65 -1.49
C GLU A 94 -4.09 -12.17 -1.51
N LYS A 95 -3.42 -11.34 -0.70
CA LYS A 95 -3.64 -9.90 -0.69
C LYS A 95 -3.23 -9.21 -1.99
N GLU A 96 -2.19 -9.68 -2.66
CA GLU A 96 -1.78 -9.16 -3.98
C GLU A 96 -2.81 -9.54 -5.07
N VAL A 97 -3.40 -10.73 -5.00
CA VAL A 97 -4.49 -11.15 -5.92
C VAL A 97 -5.75 -10.34 -5.68
N GLU A 98 -6.19 -10.19 -4.43
CA GLU A 98 -7.37 -9.39 -4.06
C GLU A 98 -7.22 -7.92 -4.48
N ALA A 99 -6.00 -7.35 -4.30
CA ALA A 99 -5.70 -6.01 -4.76
C ALA A 99 -5.73 -5.86 -6.29
N LYS A 100 -5.49 -6.94 -7.04
CA LYS A 100 -5.49 -6.95 -8.50
C LYS A 100 -6.88 -7.17 -9.08
N GLU A 101 -7.69 -8.00 -8.42
CA GLU A 101 -9.09 -8.25 -8.78
C GLU A 101 -9.99 -7.04 -8.52
N THR A 102 -9.75 -6.31 -7.43
CA THR A 102 -10.48 -5.06 -7.14
C THR A 102 -10.18 -3.91 -8.11
N LEU A 103 -9.17 -4.06 -8.99
CA LEU A 103 -8.78 -3.07 -9.98
C LEU A 103 -9.22 -3.43 -11.42
N SER A 104 -9.88 -4.58 -11.62
CA SER A 104 -10.39 -5.06 -12.90
C SER A 104 -11.88 -4.79 -13.08
#